data_AF-X5U152-F1
#
_entry.id   AF-X5U152-F1
#
_cell.length_a   1.000
_cell.length_b   1.000
_cell.length_c   1.000
_cell.angle_alpha   90.00
_cell.angle_beta   90.00
_cell.angle_gamma   90.00
#
_symmetry.space_group_name_H-M   'P 1'
#
loop_
_entity.id
_entity.type
_entity.pdbx_description
1 polymer ?
#
loop_
_entity_poly.entity_id
_entity_poly.type
_entity_poly.pdbx_seq_one_letter_code
_entity_poly.pdbx_strand_id
1 'polypeptide(L)'
;MILEGKRFDVEHALTLYALSYVTIPAEGLYDSNGVKQFSDVTKKCHIYIVGFVPKMELLDITLEGQSLRMFFRALGKVYELPWKMDEGVGLVRKDEQWFLSKDGMLASPPPLDRCTVRLNRKFGTGKFLVKYIGQAYGKDGSRSALDRLMKHEKLQEIAIKGVPEGYRFQVLMLAIAPVNQVVTIFNPRAEDDSQSEKRIGQGLDKLFGTSEKERVALYEAALIRYFLPTFNREFSDSFASTNLKILQDCYEKDFSAVSAEINFDDFPFSLYSESVIPKEAHLAFFDLHEDQARKVFFAGA
;
A
#
# COMPACT_ATOMS: atom_id res chain seq x y z
N MET A 1 13.58 -23.41 -7.57
CA MET A 1 12.42 -23.16 -8.48
C MET A 1 11.13 -23.42 -7.68
N ILE A 2 10.01 -22.68 -7.81
CA ILE A 2 8.81 -22.74 -6.90
C ILE A 2 8.29 -24.17 -6.61
N LEU A 3 8.61 -25.15 -7.46
CA LEU A 3 8.18 -26.55 -7.40
C LEU A 3 9.19 -27.51 -6.73
N GLU A 4 10.39 -27.05 -6.43
CA GLU A 4 11.50 -27.87 -5.97
C GLU A 4 11.37 -28.13 -4.45
N GLY A 5 11.35 -29.40 -4.05
CA GLY A 5 11.18 -29.80 -2.65
C GLY A 5 9.72 -29.78 -2.14
N LYS A 6 8.73 -29.62 -3.02
CA LYS A 6 7.31 -29.74 -2.63
C LYS A 6 6.92 -31.20 -2.45
N ARG A 7 6.52 -31.56 -1.23
CA ARG A 7 6.07 -32.91 -0.87
C ARG A 7 4.85 -33.37 -1.68
N PHE A 8 3.87 -32.48 -1.88
CA PHE A 8 2.58 -32.83 -2.50
C PHE A 8 2.47 -32.37 -3.95
N ASP A 9 1.69 -33.11 -4.72
CA ASP A 9 1.42 -32.87 -6.13
C ASP A 9 0.44 -31.71 -6.36
N VAL A 10 -0.40 -31.38 -5.37
CA VAL A 10 -1.29 -30.22 -5.38
C VAL A 10 -0.95 -29.29 -4.22
N GLU A 11 -0.63 -28.04 -4.51
CA GLU A 11 -0.33 -27.01 -3.51
C GLU A 11 -1.14 -25.73 -3.75
N HIS A 12 -1.49 -25.03 -2.67
CA HIS A 12 -2.34 -23.83 -2.72
C HIS A 12 -1.66 -22.62 -2.08
N ALA A 13 -1.53 -21.54 -2.85
CA ALA A 13 -1.09 -20.25 -2.35
C ALA A 13 -2.27 -19.29 -2.25
N LEU A 14 -2.51 -18.72 -1.07
CA LEU A 14 -3.48 -17.65 -0.91
C LEU A 14 -2.84 -16.33 -1.36
N THR A 15 -3.46 -15.69 -2.35
CA THR A 15 -3.03 -14.41 -2.90
C THR A 15 -4.01 -13.32 -2.48
N LEU A 16 -3.48 -12.27 -1.86
CA LEU A 16 -4.20 -11.11 -1.37
C LEU A 16 -3.64 -9.85 -2.04
N TYR A 17 -4.52 -8.95 -2.47
CA TYR A 17 -4.09 -7.71 -3.14
C TYR A 17 -4.98 -6.54 -2.74
N ALA A 18 -4.39 -5.33 -2.77
CA ALA A 18 -5.15 -4.11 -2.56
C ALA A 18 -5.87 -3.71 -3.86
N LEU A 19 -7.17 -3.46 -3.76
CA LEU A 19 -8.03 -3.06 -4.89
C LEU A 19 -8.00 -1.55 -5.12
N SER A 20 -7.89 -0.78 -4.04
CA SER A 20 -7.84 0.66 -4.10
C SER A 20 -7.10 1.22 -2.89
N TYR A 21 -6.74 2.51 -2.99
CA TYR A 21 -6.00 3.20 -1.97
C TYR A 21 -6.50 4.64 -1.79
N VAL A 22 -6.18 5.21 -0.63
CA VAL A 22 -6.29 6.63 -0.35
C VAL A 22 -4.98 7.08 0.28
N THR A 23 -4.43 8.20 -0.20
CA THR A 23 -3.25 8.82 0.42
C THR A 23 -3.64 10.19 0.93
N ILE A 24 -3.25 10.49 2.17
CA ILE A 24 -3.42 11.81 2.77
C ILE A 24 -2.20 12.16 3.62
N PRO A 25 -1.74 13.41 3.59
CA PRO A 25 -0.84 13.92 4.63
C PRO A 25 -1.47 13.71 6.01
N ALA A 26 -0.67 13.42 7.03
CA ALA A 26 -1.19 13.10 8.35
C ALA A 26 -1.99 14.27 8.95
N GLU A 27 -1.58 15.51 8.69
CA GLU A 27 -2.32 16.72 9.04
C GLU A 27 -3.72 16.80 8.40
N GLY A 28 -3.87 16.19 7.21
CA GLY A 28 -5.13 16.14 6.48
C GLY A 28 -6.17 15.18 7.08
N LEU A 29 -5.77 14.29 8.01
CA LEU A 29 -6.71 13.42 8.73
C LEU A 29 -7.75 14.21 9.54
N TYR A 30 -7.39 15.42 9.96
CA TYR A 30 -8.24 16.28 10.79
C TYR A 30 -9.10 17.26 9.96
N ASP A 31 -8.88 17.33 8.65
CA ASP A 31 -9.74 18.10 7.75
C ASP A 31 -10.98 17.28 7.38
N SER A 32 -12.04 17.49 8.16
CA SER A 32 -13.32 16.80 7.98
C SER A 32 -13.94 16.97 6.59
N ASN A 33 -13.62 18.05 5.86
CA ASN A 33 -14.17 18.28 4.52
C ASN A 33 -13.37 17.53 3.45
N GLY A 34 -12.03 17.56 3.51
CA GLY A 34 -11.16 16.80 2.61
C GLY A 34 -11.36 15.29 2.76
N VAL A 35 -11.50 14.79 3.98
CA VAL A 35 -11.69 13.35 4.24
C VAL A 35 -13.05 12.83 3.74
N LYS A 36 -14.12 13.65 3.78
CA LYS A 36 -15.45 13.26 3.28
C LYS A 36 -15.46 12.95 1.79
N GLN A 37 -14.61 13.62 1.00
CA GLN A 37 -14.50 13.39 -0.44
C GLN A 37 -14.09 11.95 -0.79
N PHE A 38 -13.39 11.27 0.12
CA PHE A 38 -12.92 9.90 -0.06
C PHE A 38 -13.73 8.88 0.74
N SER A 39 -14.87 9.26 1.31
CA SER A 39 -15.60 8.45 2.29
C SER A 39 -16.01 7.06 1.79
N ASP A 40 -16.31 6.90 0.50
CA ASP A 40 -16.69 5.60 -0.08
C ASP A 40 -15.54 4.60 -0.13
N VAL A 41 -14.30 5.10 -0.25
CA VAL A 41 -13.09 4.28 -0.29
C VAL A 41 -12.52 4.10 1.10
N THR A 42 -12.47 5.15 1.92
CA THR A 42 -11.88 5.08 3.27
C THR A 42 -12.66 4.14 4.18
N LYS A 43 -13.98 4.02 4.03
CA LYS A 43 -14.81 3.03 4.75
C LYS A 43 -14.42 1.58 4.47
N LYS A 44 -13.89 1.30 3.27
CA LYS A 44 -13.45 -0.04 2.84
C LYS A 44 -11.97 -0.29 3.13
N CYS A 45 -11.25 0.74 3.56
CA CYS A 45 -9.84 0.60 3.89
C CYS A 45 -9.71 -0.01 5.28
N HIS A 46 -9.08 -1.17 5.38
CA HIS A 46 -8.83 -1.88 6.64
C HIS A 46 -7.34 -1.96 6.98
N ILE A 47 -6.46 -1.58 6.06
CA ILE A 47 -5.02 -1.49 6.28
C ILE A 47 -4.60 -0.04 6.15
N TYR A 48 -3.69 0.40 7.02
CA TYR A 48 -3.03 1.68 6.91
C TYR A 48 -1.52 1.52 7.05
N ILE A 49 -0.80 2.23 6.20
CA ILE A 49 0.64 2.32 6.14
C ILE A 49 1.00 3.77 6.41
N VAL A 50 1.93 3.96 7.32
CA VAL A 50 2.34 5.25 7.84
C VAL A 50 3.83 5.41 7.58
N GLY A 51 4.22 6.56 7.06
CA GLY A 51 5.59 6.78 6.64
C GLY A 51 5.93 8.21 6.26
N PHE A 52 7.13 8.39 5.72
CA PHE A 52 7.64 9.69 5.33
C PHE A 52 7.85 9.75 3.82
N VAL A 53 7.38 10.83 3.20
CA VAL A 53 7.61 11.10 1.77
C VAL A 53 8.28 12.46 1.61
N PRO A 54 9.18 12.65 0.63
CA PRO A 54 9.72 13.96 0.32
C PRO A 54 8.63 14.99 0.04
N LYS A 55 8.79 16.21 0.57
CA LYS A 55 7.93 17.33 0.22
C LYS A 55 8.19 17.70 -1.24
N MET A 56 7.10 17.81 -2.01
CA MET A 56 7.11 18.34 -3.38
C MET A 56 6.55 19.76 -3.34
N GLU A 57 7.35 20.72 -3.74
CA GLU A 57 6.96 22.13 -3.84
C GLU A 57 6.93 22.52 -5.32
N LEU A 58 5.79 23.01 -5.82
CA LEU A 58 5.72 23.64 -7.13
C LEU A 58 6.35 25.03 -7.03
N LEU A 59 7.41 25.28 -7.79
CA LEU A 59 8.15 26.55 -7.79
C LEU A 59 7.61 27.51 -8.84
N ASP A 60 7.41 27.01 -10.06
CA ASP A 60 7.02 27.85 -11.19
C ASP A 60 6.39 27.05 -12.33
N ILE A 61 5.66 27.75 -13.19
CA ILE A 61 5.10 27.24 -14.43
C ILE A 61 5.44 28.23 -15.55
N THR A 62 6.06 27.73 -16.61
CA THR A 62 6.40 28.53 -17.79
C THR A 62 5.81 27.90 -19.04
N LEU A 63 5.46 28.72 -20.03
CA LEU A 63 4.96 28.26 -21.33
C LEU A 63 5.74 28.95 -22.45
N GLU A 64 6.47 28.17 -23.24
CA GLU A 64 7.19 28.64 -24.42
C GLU A 64 6.68 27.89 -25.67
N GLY A 65 5.98 28.62 -26.55
CA GLY A 65 5.25 28.02 -27.65
C GLY A 65 4.21 27.00 -27.14
N GLN A 66 4.37 25.74 -27.54
CA GLN A 66 3.52 24.62 -27.10
C GLN A 66 4.14 23.80 -25.94
N SER A 67 5.23 24.28 -25.32
CA SER A 67 5.93 23.58 -24.25
C SER A 67 5.65 24.22 -22.89
N LEU A 68 4.77 23.59 -22.11
CA LEU A 68 4.54 23.96 -20.71
C LEU A 68 5.56 23.23 -19.84
N ARG A 69 6.36 23.97 -19.07
CA ARG A 69 7.33 23.42 -18.11
C ARG A 69 6.90 23.79 -16.70
N MET A 70 6.75 22.77 -15.86
CA MET A 70 6.47 22.92 -14.44
C MET A 70 7.73 22.55 -13.64
N PHE A 71 8.15 23.43 -12.74
CA PHE A 71 9.36 23.26 -11.93
C PHE A 71 9.01 22.89 -10.50
N PHE A 72 9.60 21.81 -10.00
CA PHE A 72 9.34 21.30 -8.66
C PHE A 72 10.61 21.22 -7.84
N ARG A 73 10.54 21.57 -6.55
CA ARG A 73 11.62 21.31 -5.60
C ARG A 73 11.30 20.10 -4.74
N ALA A 74 12.27 19.20 -4.61
CA ALA A 74 12.22 18.11 -3.65
C ALA A 74 13.63 17.82 -3.12
N LEU A 75 13.77 17.76 -1.79
CA LEU A 75 15.05 17.54 -1.09
C LEU A 75 16.19 18.45 -1.62
N GLY A 76 15.90 19.74 -1.79
CA GLY A 76 16.86 20.75 -2.25
C GLY A 76 17.21 20.69 -3.75
N LYS A 77 16.68 19.73 -4.50
CA LYS A 77 16.88 19.63 -5.96
C LYS A 77 15.66 20.14 -6.72
N VAL A 78 15.90 20.78 -7.86
CA VAL A 78 14.84 21.25 -8.77
C VAL A 78 14.70 20.26 -9.92
N TYR A 79 13.45 19.91 -10.23
CA TYR A 79 13.06 18.99 -11.29
C TYR A 79 12.13 19.69 -12.27
N GLU A 80 12.32 19.42 -13.56
CA GLU A 80 11.47 19.94 -14.63
C GLU A 80 10.55 18.84 -15.16
N LEU A 81 9.25 19.15 -15.23
CA LEU A 81 8.25 18.34 -15.93
C LEU A 81 7.72 19.08 -17.16
N PRO A 82 8.07 18.61 -18.37
CA PRO A 82 7.50 19.13 -19.60
C PRO A 82 6.14 18.50 -19.92
N TRP A 83 5.27 19.32 -20.53
CA TRP A 83 3.97 18.97 -21.06
C TRP A 83 3.79 19.61 -22.44
N LYS A 84 3.26 18.85 -23.38
CA LYS A 84 2.88 19.37 -24.69
C LYS A 84 1.48 19.96 -24.59
N MET A 85 1.34 21.22 -24.98
CA MET A 85 0.07 21.95 -25.07
C MET A 85 -0.37 22.05 -26.53
N ASP A 86 -1.66 22.26 -26.73
CA ASP A 86 -2.19 22.58 -28.05
C ASP A 86 -1.78 24.00 -28.48
N GLU A 87 -1.77 24.25 -29.78
CA GLU A 87 -1.61 25.60 -30.32
C GLU A 87 -2.73 26.54 -29.81
N GLY A 88 -2.37 27.80 -29.59
CA GLY A 88 -3.27 28.83 -29.05
C GLY A 88 -3.48 28.79 -27.54
N VAL A 89 -2.91 27.82 -26.82
CA VAL A 89 -2.89 27.82 -25.35
C VAL A 89 -1.95 28.91 -24.85
N GLY A 90 -2.44 29.76 -23.95
CA GLY A 90 -1.66 30.72 -23.18
C GLY A 90 -1.58 30.33 -21.71
N LEU A 91 -0.64 30.95 -20.98
CA LEU A 91 -0.50 30.83 -19.54
C LEU A 91 -0.82 32.19 -18.91
N VAL A 92 -1.77 32.22 -17.98
CA VAL A 92 -2.19 33.43 -17.29
C VAL A 92 -2.14 33.22 -15.78
N ARG A 93 -1.82 34.27 -15.03
CA ARG A 93 -1.81 34.25 -13.57
C ARG A 93 -2.97 35.11 -13.05
N LYS A 94 -3.81 34.54 -12.18
CA LYS A 94 -4.92 35.23 -11.49
C LYS A 94 -4.91 34.83 -10.02
N ASP A 95 -5.04 35.80 -9.12
CA ASP A 95 -5.10 35.56 -7.67
C ASP A 95 -3.98 34.62 -7.18
N GLU A 96 -2.75 34.90 -7.62
CA GLU A 96 -1.53 34.13 -7.37
C GLU A 96 -1.48 32.71 -7.97
N GLN A 97 -2.55 32.23 -8.58
CA GLN A 97 -2.65 30.92 -9.21
C GLN A 97 -2.43 31.00 -10.73
N TRP A 98 -1.84 29.94 -11.28
CA TRP A 98 -1.63 29.78 -12.71
C TRP A 98 -2.82 29.08 -13.37
N PHE A 99 -3.21 29.55 -14.55
CA PHE A 99 -4.26 28.98 -15.38
C PHE A 99 -3.79 28.85 -16.83
N LEU A 100 -4.23 27.80 -17.49
CA LEU A 100 -4.15 27.68 -18.95
C LEU A 100 -5.35 28.42 -19.55
N SER A 101 -5.12 29.20 -20.59
CA SER A 101 -6.15 29.99 -21.29
C SER A 101 -6.22 29.59 -22.76
N LYS A 102 -7.41 29.34 -23.29
CA LYS A 102 -7.65 29.12 -24.72
C LYS A 102 -9.05 29.60 -25.07
N ASP A 103 -9.18 30.44 -26.10
CA ASP A 103 -10.46 30.97 -26.59
C ASP A 103 -11.35 31.60 -25.50
N GLY A 104 -10.74 32.26 -24.50
CA GLY A 104 -11.42 32.87 -23.38
C GLY A 104 -11.83 31.90 -22.25
N MET A 105 -11.62 30.59 -22.42
CA MET A 105 -11.81 29.59 -21.37
C MET A 105 -10.54 29.42 -20.54
N LEU A 106 -10.72 29.19 -19.23
CA LEU A 106 -9.64 28.90 -18.30
C LEU A 106 -9.72 27.45 -17.82
N ALA A 107 -8.56 26.82 -17.73
CA ALA A 107 -8.39 25.49 -17.15
C ALA A 107 -7.23 25.50 -16.15
N SER A 108 -7.31 24.61 -15.16
CA SER A 108 -6.19 24.38 -14.25
C SER A 108 -5.01 23.76 -15.03
N PRO A 109 -3.76 24.07 -14.64
CA PRO A 109 -2.60 23.33 -15.08
C PRO A 109 -2.72 21.84 -14.73
N PRO A 110 -1.84 20.97 -15.28
CA PRO A 110 -1.80 19.57 -14.93
C PRO A 110 -1.88 19.33 -13.41
N PRO A 111 -2.81 18.49 -12.93
CA PRO A 111 -3.01 18.24 -11.51
C PRO A 111 -1.74 17.76 -10.78
N LEU A 112 -1.59 18.16 -9.50
CA LEU A 112 -0.39 17.90 -8.70
C LEU A 112 -0.17 16.41 -8.40
N ASP A 113 -1.24 15.62 -8.26
CA ASP A 113 -1.19 14.17 -8.12
C ASP A 113 -0.56 13.52 -9.36
N ARG A 114 -1.01 13.90 -10.56
CA ARG A 114 -0.44 13.43 -11.83
C ARG A 114 1.02 13.88 -12.00
N CYS A 115 1.35 15.10 -11.55
CA CYS A 115 2.73 15.57 -11.52
C CYS A 115 3.60 14.72 -10.59
N THR A 116 3.10 14.37 -9.40
CA THR A 116 3.81 13.55 -8.41
C THR A 116 4.13 12.16 -8.96
N VAL A 117 3.15 11.49 -9.60
CA VAL A 117 3.36 10.19 -10.27
C VAL A 117 4.46 10.30 -11.34
N ARG A 118 4.38 11.29 -12.24
CA ARG A 118 5.38 11.47 -13.31
C ARG A 118 6.77 11.81 -12.77
N LEU A 119 6.86 12.64 -11.73
CA LEU A 119 8.12 12.97 -11.07
C LEU A 119 8.75 11.72 -10.45
N ASN A 120 7.94 10.91 -9.74
CA ASN A 120 8.44 9.68 -9.15
C ASN A 120 8.96 8.70 -10.21
N ARG A 121 8.18 8.45 -11.27
CA ARG A 121 8.58 7.54 -12.36
C ARG A 121 9.86 7.98 -13.06
N LYS A 122 10.01 9.29 -13.30
CA LYS A 122 11.15 9.82 -14.06
C LYS A 122 12.40 10.02 -13.20
N PHE A 123 12.23 10.39 -11.93
CA PHE A 123 13.33 10.89 -11.09
C PHE A 123 13.42 10.22 -9.71
N GLY A 124 12.50 9.33 -9.35
CA GLY A 124 12.48 8.62 -8.06
C GLY A 124 12.27 9.54 -6.87
N THR A 125 11.50 10.61 -7.03
CA THR A 125 11.30 11.65 -6.00
C THR A 125 10.22 11.28 -4.97
N GLY A 126 9.27 10.41 -5.32
CA GLY A 126 8.15 9.97 -4.47
C GLY A 126 8.48 8.77 -3.59
N LYS A 127 9.70 8.66 -3.06
CA LYS A 127 10.06 7.55 -2.18
C LYS A 127 9.29 7.63 -0.86
N PHE A 128 8.51 6.59 -0.54
CA PHE A 128 7.75 6.48 0.70
C PHE A 128 8.45 5.53 1.65
N LEU A 129 9.01 6.09 2.73
CA LEU A 129 9.66 5.31 3.78
C LEU A 129 8.60 4.73 4.71
N VAL A 130 8.36 3.42 4.62
CA VAL A 130 7.41 2.70 5.47
C VAL A 130 7.95 2.65 6.90
N LYS A 131 7.20 3.23 7.84
CA LYS A 131 7.57 3.34 9.25
C LYS A 131 6.68 2.52 10.18
N TYR A 132 5.41 2.39 9.82
CA TYR A 132 4.44 1.58 10.55
C TYR A 132 3.36 1.04 9.62
N ILE A 133 2.88 -0.17 9.90
CA ILE A 133 1.75 -0.80 9.24
C ILE A 133 0.78 -1.25 10.33
N GLY A 134 -0.50 -0.99 10.13
CA GLY A 134 -1.54 -1.45 11.04
C GLY A 134 -2.83 -1.77 10.33
N GLN A 135 -3.70 -2.50 11.02
CA GLN A 135 -5.05 -2.76 10.58
C GLN A 135 -6.12 -2.06 11.43
N ALA A 136 -7.28 -1.83 10.83
CA ALA A 136 -8.50 -1.46 11.52
C ALA A 136 -9.65 -2.31 10.98
N TYR A 137 -10.09 -3.25 11.81
CA TYR A 137 -11.24 -4.09 11.52
C TYR A 137 -12.10 -4.20 12.77
N GLY A 138 -13.32 -3.66 12.69
CA GLY A 138 -14.29 -3.68 13.79
C GLY A 138 -15.04 -5.02 13.88
N LYS A 139 -16.03 -5.09 14.76
CA LYS A 139 -17.03 -6.18 14.69
C LYS A 139 -17.74 -6.06 13.34
N ASP A 140 -17.71 -7.10 12.52
CA ASP A 140 -18.33 -7.17 11.20
C ASP A 140 -17.89 -6.05 10.22
N GLY A 141 -16.61 -5.65 10.27
CA GLY A 141 -16.06 -4.62 9.36
C GLY A 141 -16.47 -3.18 9.69
N SER A 142 -17.23 -2.96 10.77
CA SER A 142 -17.78 -1.64 11.16
C SER A 142 -16.77 -0.53 11.45
N ARG A 143 -15.48 -0.86 11.58
CA ARG A 143 -14.41 0.11 11.86
C ARG A 143 -13.45 0.16 10.69
N SER A 144 -13.30 1.34 10.12
CA SER A 144 -12.35 1.63 9.04
C SER A 144 -10.98 2.05 9.56
N ALA A 145 -9.96 2.02 8.68
CA ALA A 145 -8.62 2.56 8.93
C ALA A 145 -8.68 4.01 9.43
N LEU A 146 -9.54 4.81 8.81
CA LEU A 146 -9.74 6.21 9.18
C LEU A 146 -10.27 6.37 10.62
N ASP A 147 -11.29 5.61 11.00
CA ASP A 147 -11.86 5.66 12.36
C ASP A 147 -10.83 5.36 13.44
N ARG A 148 -9.93 4.41 13.13
CA ARG A 148 -8.82 4.05 14.01
C ARG A 148 -7.78 5.15 14.06
N LEU A 149 -7.33 5.65 12.90
CA LEU A 149 -6.29 6.66 12.76
C LEU A 149 -6.63 7.97 13.49
N MET A 150 -7.88 8.44 13.41
CA MET A 150 -8.31 9.68 14.09
C MET A 150 -8.19 9.62 15.62
N LYS A 151 -8.18 8.41 16.20
CA LYS A 151 -8.14 8.17 17.66
C LYS A 151 -6.83 7.50 18.10
N HIS A 152 -5.85 7.36 17.20
CA HIS A 152 -4.72 6.47 17.43
C HIS A 152 -3.54 7.16 18.12
N GLU A 153 -3.33 6.86 19.40
CA GLU A 153 -2.19 7.33 20.19
C GLU A 153 -0.84 7.03 19.49
N LYS A 154 -0.65 5.82 18.92
CA LYS A 154 0.62 5.49 18.23
C LYS A 154 0.91 6.37 17.01
N LEU A 155 -0.11 6.91 16.33
CA LEU A 155 0.13 7.82 15.21
C LEU A 155 0.67 9.16 15.73
N GLN A 156 0.13 9.63 16.85
CA GLN A 156 0.62 10.81 17.55
C GLN A 156 2.04 10.59 18.07
N GLU A 157 2.34 9.42 18.65
CA GLU A 157 3.70 9.06 19.07
C GLU A 157 4.70 9.11 17.91
N ILE A 158 4.36 8.53 16.75
CA ILE A 158 5.21 8.58 15.56
C ILE A 158 5.41 10.04 15.10
N ALA A 159 4.35 10.86 15.11
CA ALA A 159 4.44 12.26 14.76
C ALA A 159 5.35 13.04 15.73
N ILE A 160 5.28 12.75 17.03
CA ILE A 160 6.09 13.39 18.08
C ILE A 160 7.58 13.03 17.93
N LYS A 161 7.91 11.81 17.51
CA LYS A 161 9.31 11.40 17.25
C LYS A 161 9.99 12.19 16.12
N GLY A 162 9.22 12.97 15.36
CA GLY A 162 9.73 13.94 14.42
C GLY A 162 9.80 13.42 12.98
N VAL A 163 9.40 14.28 12.05
CA VAL A 163 9.53 14.06 10.61
C VAL A 163 10.87 14.65 10.15
N PRO A 164 11.71 13.92 9.40
CA PRO A 164 12.95 14.48 8.88
C PRO A 164 12.75 15.75 8.06
N GLU A 165 13.72 16.66 8.09
CA GLU A 165 13.67 17.88 7.29
C GLU A 165 13.51 17.56 5.79
N GLY A 166 12.63 18.31 5.11
CA GLY A 166 12.32 18.08 3.70
C GLY A 166 11.37 16.90 3.44
N TYR A 167 10.90 16.19 4.47
CA TYR A 167 9.87 15.15 4.39
C TYR A 167 8.56 15.59 5.03
N ARG A 168 7.46 14.98 4.62
CA ARG A 168 6.14 15.10 5.26
C ARG A 168 5.68 13.75 5.79
N PHE A 169 4.86 13.80 6.82
CA PHE A 169 4.22 12.63 7.37
C PHE A 169 3.02 12.23 6.52
N GLN A 170 3.01 10.99 6.03
CA GLN A 170 2.06 10.52 5.03
C GLN A 170 1.38 9.25 5.53
N VAL A 171 0.07 9.19 5.29
CA VAL A 171 -0.74 8.01 5.49
C VAL A 171 -1.21 7.48 4.15
N LEU A 172 -1.11 6.18 3.99
CA LEU A 172 -1.63 5.39 2.88
C LEU A 172 -2.62 4.38 3.46
N MET A 173 -3.87 4.44 3.04
CA MET A 173 -4.92 3.50 3.41
C MET A 173 -5.20 2.58 2.24
N LEU A 174 -5.37 1.28 2.50
CA LEU A 174 -5.58 0.27 1.48
C LEU A 174 -6.90 -0.48 1.74
N ALA A 175 -7.71 -0.61 0.69
CA ALA A 175 -8.85 -1.51 0.65
C ALA A 175 -8.41 -2.82 0.01
N ILE A 176 -8.48 -3.91 0.75
CA ILE A 176 -8.14 -5.25 0.26
C ILE A 176 -9.29 -5.75 -0.61
N ALA A 177 -8.97 -6.49 -1.68
CA ALA A 177 -9.99 -7.16 -2.47
C ALA A 177 -10.88 -8.05 -1.58
N PRO A 178 -12.22 -7.96 -1.72
CA PRO A 178 -13.14 -8.78 -0.91
C PRO A 178 -13.19 -10.25 -1.37
N VAL A 179 -12.49 -10.57 -2.47
CA VAL A 179 -12.40 -11.91 -3.03
C VAL A 179 -11.07 -12.55 -2.62
N ASN A 180 -11.13 -13.81 -2.21
CA ASN A 180 -9.93 -14.62 -2.06
C ASN A 180 -9.45 -15.03 -3.47
N GLN A 181 -8.14 -15.05 -3.68
CA GLN A 181 -7.53 -15.70 -4.83
C GLN A 181 -6.67 -16.85 -4.33
N VAL A 182 -6.86 -18.03 -4.90
CA VAL A 182 -6.01 -19.19 -4.64
C VAL A 182 -5.31 -19.55 -5.93
N VAL A 183 -3.98 -19.54 -5.92
CA VAL A 183 -3.16 -20.09 -6.98
C VAL A 183 -2.93 -21.56 -6.65
N THR A 184 -3.41 -22.45 -7.51
CA THR A 184 -3.20 -23.89 -7.39
C THR A 184 -2.06 -24.31 -8.29
N ILE A 185 -1.13 -25.04 -7.72
CA ILE A 185 0.05 -25.55 -8.40
C ILE A 185 -0.09 -27.07 -8.50
N PHE A 186 0.02 -27.59 -9.72
CA PHE A 186 0.11 -29.03 -9.99
C PHE A 186 1.58 -29.38 -10.26
N ASN A 187 2.18 -30.15 -9.35
CA ASN A 187 3.56 -30.60 -9.44
C ASN A 187 3.62 -32.09 -9.82
N PRO A 188 3.89 -32.42 -11.10
CA PRO A 188 3.98 -33.81 -11.54
C PRO A 188 5.23 -34.55 -11.03
N ARG A 189 6.10 -33.87 -10.27
CA ARG A 189 7.34 -34.41 -9.70
C ARG A 189 7.30 -34.50 -8.16
N ALA A 190 6.12 -34.38 -7.57
CA ALA A 190 5.98 -34.46 -6.12
C ALA A 190 6.26 -35.87 -5.59
N GLU A 191 6.61 -35.96 -4.31
CA GLU A 191 6.89 -37.22 -3.63
C GLU A 191 5.60 -38.00 -3.27
N ASP A 192 4.50 -37.28 -3.06
CA ASP A 192 3.21 -37.83 -2.63
C ASP A 192 2.06 -37.25 -3.49
N ASP A 193 1.46 -38.12 -4.29
CA ASP A 193 0.27 -37.87 -5.12
C ASP A 193 -0.99 -38.56 -4.56
N SER A 194 -0.91 -39.17 -3.38
CA SER A 194 -2.04 -39.94 -2.81
C SER A 194 -3.17 -39.05 -2.29
N GLN A 195 -2.94 -37.74 -2.17
CA GLN A 195 -3.87 -36.79 -1.56
C GLN A 195 -4.42 -35.73 -2.53
N SER A 196 -4.22 -35.86 -3.84
CA SER A 196 -4.56 -34.84 -4.84
C SER A 196 -6.00 -34.33 -4.70
N GLU A 197 -6.98 -35.23 -4.70
CA GLU A 197 -8.41 -34.88 -4.61
C GLU A 197 -8.73 -34.12 -3.32
N LYS A 198 -8.22 -34.61 -2.19
CA LYS A 198 -8.41 -33.98 -0.88
C LYS A 198 -7.79 -32.59 -0.86
N ARG A 199 -6.58 -32.42 -1.41
CA ARG A 199 -5.88 -31.13 -1.45
C ARG A 199 -6.62 -30.14 -2.36
N ILE A 200 -7.09 -30.56 -3.54
CA ILE A 200 -7.97 -29.73 -4.39
C ILE A 200 -9.18 -29.21 -3.60
N GLY A 201 -9.85 -30.09 -2.85
CA GLY A 201 -10.96 -29.71 -1.96
C GLY A 201 -10.55 -28.66 -0.92
N GLN A 202 -9.40 -28.86 -0.26
CA GLN A 202 -8.85 -27.88 0.68
C GLN A 202 -8.58 -26.51 0.03
N GLY A 203 -8.16 -26.47 -1.24
CA GLY A 203 -8.01 -25.23 -2.00
C GLY A 203 -9.31 -24.44 -2.11
N LEU A 204 -10.43 -25.12 -2.37
CA LEU A 204 -11.76 -24.52 -2.40
C LEU A 204 -12.22 -24.09 -1.00
N ASP A 205 -11.99 -24.92 0.01
CA ASP A 205 -12.30 -24.57 1.41
C ASP A 205 -11.53 -23.32 1.85
N LYS A 206 -10.27 -23.17 1.45
CA LYS A 206 -9.46 -21.96 1.67
C LYS A 206 -10.05 -20.76 0.92
N LEU A 207 -10.45 -20.95 -0.33
CA LEU A 207 -11.02 -19.90 -1.19
C LEU A 207 -12.35 -19.37 -0.63
N PHE A 208 -13.22 -20.22 -0.10
CA PHE A 208 -14.53 -19.79 0.41
C PHE A 208 -14.59 -19.62 1.93
N GLY A 209 -13.72 -20.30 2.66
CA GLY A 209 -13.67 -20.31 4.13
C GLY A 209 -12.71 -19.31 4.76
N THR A 210 -11.98 -18.51 3.96
CA THR A 210 -11.17 -17.40 4.49
C THR A 210 -12.02 -16.13 4.57
N SER A 211 -12.34 -15.72 5.79
CA SER A 211 -13.11 -14.54 6.11
C SER A 211 -12.34 -13.25 5.79
N GLU A 212 -13.07 -12.13 5.69
CA GLU A 212 -12.45 -10.83 5.49
C GLU A 212 -11.49 -10.45 6.61
N LYS A 213 -11.88 -10.69 7.86
CA LYS A 213 -11.04 -10.42 9.03
C LYS A 213 -9.70 -11.16 8.97
N GLU A 214 -9.73 -12.41 8.52
CA GLU A 214 -8.51 -13.22 8.31
C GLU A 214 -7.68 -12.69 7.15
N ARG A 215 -8.31 -12.31 6.02
CA ARG A 215 -7.59 -11.66 4.91
C ARG A 215 -6.85 -10.40 5.37
N VAL A 216 -7.52 -9.53 6.12
CA VAL A 216 -6.92 -8.28 6.63
C VAL A 216 -5.74 -8.61 7.56
N ALA A 217 -5.91 -9.57 8.48
CA ALA A 217 -4.83 -9.97 9.39
C ALA A 217 -3.64 -10.61 8.66
N LEU A 218 -3.88 -11.47 7.67
CA LEU A 218 -2.85 -12.10 6.85
C LEU A 218 -2.10 -11.06 6.01
N TYR A 219 -2.82 -10.09 5.43
CA TYR A 219 -2.23 -9.02 4.64
C TYR A 219 -1.37 -8.09 5.51
N GLU A 220 -1.85 -7.69 6.69
CA GLU A 220 -1.08 -6.92 7.68
C GLU A 220 0.21 -7.68 8.05
N ALA A 221 0.10 -8.95 8.45
CA ALA A 221 1.23 -9.77 8.87
C ALA A 221 2.27 -9.93 7.74
N ALA A 222 1.80 -10.19 6.51
CA ALA A 222 2.67 -10.30 5.34
C ALA A 222 3.44 -9.01 5.07
N LEU A 223 2.78 -7.85 5.10
CA LEU A 223 3.45 -6.57 4.85
C LEU A 223 4.40 -6.16 5.99
N ILE A 224 4.05 -6.43 7.26
CA ILE A 224 4.96 -6.16 8.40
C ILE A 224 6.23 -6.99 8.26
N ARG A 225 6.12 -8.29 7.96
CA ARG A 225 7.29 -9.17 7.78
C ARG A 225 8.13 -8.79 6.56
N TYR A 226 7.49 -8.30 5.51
CA TYR A 226 8.18 -7.89 4.30
C TYR A 226 8.93 -6.57 4.49
N PHE A 227 8.28 -5.53 5.01
CA PHE A 227 8.90 -4.21 5.18
C PHE A 227 9.72 -4.06 6.46
N LEU A 228 9.50 -4.89 7.49
CA LEU A 228 10.09 -4.76 8.83
C LEU A 228 10.08 -3.31 9.37
N PRO A 229 8.92 -2.63 9.40
CA PRO A 229 8.87 -1.21 9.74
C PRO A 229 9.40 -0.95 11.15
N THR A 230 10.16 0.14 11.32
CA THR A 230 10.83 0.47 12.59
C THR A 230 9.87 0.48 13.77
N PHE A 231 8.69 1.10 13.62
CA PHE A 231 7.75 1.25 14.74
C PHE A 231 6.91 0.00 15.02
N ASN A 232 6.72 -0.92 14.06
CA ASN A 232 6.10 -2.20 14.37
C ASN A 232 6.96 -3.01 15.35
N ARG A 233 8.30 -2.94 15.20
CA ARG A 233 9.26 -3.57 16.11
C ARG A 233 9.26 -2.91 17.49
N GLU A 234 9.22 -1.59 17.55
CA GLU A 234 9.21 -0.84 18.83
C GLU A 234 7.90 -1.01 19.62
N PHE A 235 6.78 -1.27 18.95
CA PHE A 235 5.47 -1.39 19.57
C PHE A 235 5.02 -2.85 19.78
N SER A 236 5.92 -3.83 19.63
CA SER A 236 5.64 -5.27 19.64
C SER A 236 4.79 -5.75 20.83
N ASP A 237 4.98 -5.16 22.02
CA ASP A 237 4.26 -5.54 23.25
C ASP A 237 2.74 -5.26 23.22
N SER A 238 2.28 -4.41 22.29
CA SER A 238 0.86 -4.02 22.18
C SER A 238 0.13 -4.64 20.98
N PHE A 239 0.77 -5.53 20.22
CA PHE A 239 0.19 -6.21 19.05
C PHE A 239 -0.36 -7.62 19.33
N ALA A 240 -0.02 -8.21 20.47
CA ALA A 240 -0.11 -9.65 20.66
C ALA A 240 -1.56 -10.22 20.74
N SER A 241 -2.46 -9.74 21.58
CA SER A 241 -3.55 -10.65 22.03
C SER A 241 -4.62 -11.01 20.98
N THR A 242 -5.09 -10.07 20.16
CA THR A 242 -6.24 -10.31 19.26
C THR A 242 -5.82 -10.78 17.87
N ASN A 243 -4.70 -10.27 17.36
CA ASN A 243 -4.18 -10.65 16.04
C ASN A 243 -3.54 -12.05 16.09
N LEU A 244 -2.87 -12.41 17.19
CA LEU A 244 -2.30 -13.76 17.35
C LEU A 244 -3.38 -14.84 17.28
N LYS A 245 -4.57 -14.62 17.87
CA LYS A 245 -5.65 -15.61 17.79
C LYS A 245 -6.11 -15.82 16.34
N ILE A 246 -6.32 -14.74 15.58
CA ILE A 246 -6.78 -14.85 14.18
C ILE A 246 -5.71 -15.53 13.31
N LEU A 247 -4.44 -15.19 13.51
CA LEU A 247 -3.33 -15.82 12.80
C LEU A 247 -3.20 -17.31 13.18
N GLN A 248 -3.45 -17.65 14.44
CA GLN A 248 -3.48 -19.05 14.88
C GLN A 248 -4.64 -19.82 14.21
N ASP A 249 -5.84 -19.23 14.12
CA ASP A 249 -6.96 -19.82 13.39
C ASP A 249 -6.61 -20.02 11.90
N CYS A 250 -5.82 -19.11 11.31
CA CYS A 250 -5.30 -19.24 9.94
C CYS A 250 -4.21 -20.31 9.81
N TYR A 251 -3.41 -20.57 10.86
CA TYR A 251 -2.41 -21.65 10.87
C TYR A 251 -3.08 -23.00 10.64
N GLU A 252 -4.26 -23.23 11.23
CA GLU A 252 -5.01 -24.48 11.11
C GLU A 252 -5.55 -24.73 9.69
N LYS A 253 -5.65 -23.69 8.85
CA LYS A 253 -6.14 -23.80 7.46
C LYS A 253 -5.12 -24.33 6.47
N ASP A 254 -3.89 -24.61 6.90
CA ASP A 254 -2.86 -25.28 6.08
C ASP A 254 -2.52 -24.59 4.74
N PHE A 255 -2.38 -23.25 4.72
CA PHE A 255 -1.92 -22.54 3.51
C PHE A 255 -0.47 -22.93 3.15
N SER A 256 -0.21 -23.31 1.90
CA SER A 256 1.15 -23.67 1.45
C SER A 256 2.00 -22.44 1.16
N ALA A 257 1.36 -21.31 0.88
CA ALA A 257 1.99 -20.00 0.77
C ALA A 257 0.94 -18.89 0.98
N VAL A 258 1.42 -17.71 1.37
CA VAL A 258 0.63 -16.47 1.44
C VAL A 258 1.38 -15.38 0.70
N SER A 259 0.65 -14.60 -0.11
CA SER A 259 1.20 -13.40 -0.71
C SER A 259 0.30 -12.17 -0.53
N ALA A 260 0.93 -11.02 -0.31
CA ALA A 260 0.28 -9.72 -0.25
C ALA A 260 0.87 -8.77 -1.32
N GLU A 261 0.02 -8.27 -2.20
CA GLU A 261 0.41 -7.39 -3.31
C GLU A 261 -0.07 -5.95 -3.11
N ILE A 262 0.82 -5.00 -3.36
CA ILE A 262 0.52 -3.58 -3.58
C ILE A 262 1.00 -3.25 -4.99
N ASN A 263 0.07 -3.00 -5.90
CA ASN A 263 0.37 -2.70 -7.30
C ASN A 263 -0.78 -1.88 -7.88
N PHE A 264 -0.51 -0.63 -8.27
CA PHE A 264 -1.50 0.24 -8.88
C PHE A 264 -0.89 1.01 -10.06
N ASP A 265 -1.67 1.17 -11.13
CA ASP A 265 -1.21 1.80 -12.37
C ASP A 265 -0.88 3.29 -12.22
N ASP A 266 -1.44 4.00 -11.25
CA ASP A 266 -1.21 5.42 -11.01
C ASP A 266 -0.74 5.69 -9.57
N PHE A 267 0.05 4.78 -9.00
CA PHE A 267 0.57 4.96 -7.66
C PHE A 267 1.65 6.07 -7.60
N PRO A 268 1.51 7.10 -6.74
CA PRO A 268 2.42 8.24 -6.73
C PRO A 268 3.74 7.96 -6.01
N PHE A 269 3.92 6.77 -5.43
CA PHE A 269 5.02 6.48 -4.54
C PHE A 269 5.82 5.24 -4.95
N SER A 270 7.09 5.23 -4.58
CA SER A 270 7.86 3.99 -4.46
C SER A 270 8.02 3.63 -2.98
N LEU A 271 7.34 2.59 -2.50
CA LEU A 271 7.44 2.18 -1.10
C LEU A 271 8.80 1.53 -0.83
N TYR A 272 9.36 1.77 0.35
CA TYR A 272 10.61 1.16 0.76
C TYR A 272 10.74 1.13 2.29
N SER A 273 11.72 0.37 2.77
CA SER A 273 12.12 0.35 4.18
C SER A 273 13.63 0.13 4.29
N GLU A 274 14.13 -0.07 5.50
CA GLU A 274 15.52 -0.49 5.73
C GLU A 274 15.84 -1.87 5.11
N SER A 275 14.81 -2.70 4.93
CA SER A 275 14.95 -4.09 4.46
C SER A 275 14.46 -4.28 3.02
N VAL A 276 13.74 -3.31 2.45
CA VAL A 276 13.13 -3.39 1.12
C VAL A 276 13.53 -2.17 0.29
N ILE A 277 14.10 -2.41 -0.90
CA ILE A 277 14.45 -1.35 -1.84
C ILE A 277 13.21 -0.65 -2.42
N PRO A 278 13.31 0.62 -2.86
CA PRO A 278 12.19 1.35 -3.44
C PRO A 278 11.62 0.71 -4.71
N LYS A 279 10.31 0.43 -4.71
CA LYS A 279 9.56 -0.05 -5.89
C LYS A 279 8.15 0.54 -5.93
N GLU A 280 7.56 0.66 -7.11
CA GLU A 280 6.14 1.06 -7.26
C GLU A 280 5.20 -0.12 -6.97
N ALA A 281 5.65 -1.34 -7.28
CA ALA A 281 4.91 -2.57 -7.04
C ALA A 281 5.68 -3.47 -6.06
N HIS A 282 4.94 -4.06 -5.11
CA HIS A 282 5.47 -4.97 -4.11
C HIS A 282 4.66 -6.25 -4.06
N LEU A 283 5.37 -7.38 -4.04
CA LEU A 283 4.84 -8.71 -3.75
C LEU A 283 5.56 -9.25 -2.51
N ALA A 284 4.87 -9.24 -1.38
CA ALA A 284 5.32 -9.88 -0.16
C ALA A 284 4.91 -11.35 -0.22
N PHE A 285 5.83 -12.23 -0.62
CA PHE A 285 5.57 -13.68 -0.78
C PHE A 285 6.24 -14.47 0.34
N PHE A 286 5.47 -15.37 0.97
CA PHE A 286 5.95 -16.26 2.01
C PHE A 286 5.62 -17.70 1.65
N ASP A 287 6.65 -18.52 1.49
CA ASP A 287 6.52 -19.97 1.36
C ASP A 287 6.30 -20.57 2.74
N LEU A 288 5.17 -21.26 2.92
CA LEU A 288 4.71 -21.82 4.18
C LEU A 288 4.63 -23.34 4.11
N HIS A 289 5.44 -23.96 3.25
CA HIS A 289 5.50 -25.41 3.13
C HIS A 289 6.16 -26.08 4.35
N GLU A 290 7.20 -25.46 4.91
CA GLU A 290 7.89 -26.00 6.09
C GLU A 290 7.22 -25.56 7.39
N ASP A 291 7.04 -26.50 8.33
CA ASP A 291 6.49 -26.24 9.67
C ASP A 291 7.19 -25.09 10.40
N GLN A 292 8.50 -24.96 10.24
CA GLN A 292 9.26 -23.88 10.88
C GLN A 292 8.89 -22.52 10.26
N ALA A 293 8.80 -22.42 8.94
CA ALA A 293 8.38 -21.21 8.24
C ALA A 293 6.94 -20.82 8.62
N ARG A 294 6.05 -21.80 8.73
CA ARG A 294 4.68 -21.63 9.21
C ARG A 294 4.65 -21.06 10.62
N LYS A 295 5.34 -21.71 11.57
CA LYS A 295 5.40 -21.25 12.96
C LYS A 295 5.92 -19.83 13.05
N VAL A 296 7.00 -19.50 12.32
CA VAL A 296 7.54 -18.14 12.28
C VAL A 296 6.52 -17.15 11.73
N PHE A 297 5.80 -17.49 10.65
CA PHE A 297 4.82 -16.59 10.05
C PHE A 297 3.61 -16.32 10.97
N PHE A 298 3.11 -17.34 11.67
CA PHE A 298 1.88 -17.27 12.46
C PHE A 298 2.07 -16.95 13.94
N ALA A 299 3.27 -17.14 14.51
CA ALA A 299 3.56 -16.89 15.94
C ALA A 299 3.67 -15.39 16.33
N GLY A 300 3.35 -14.46 15.42
CA GLY A 300 3.47 -13.01 15.63
C GLY A 300 4.74 -12.42 15.01
N ALA A 301 4.65 -11.14 14.60
CA ALA A 301 5.71 -10.37 13.96
C ALA A 301 6.26 -9.31 14.93
#